data_AF-A0A6N7I6A7-F1
#
_entry.id   AF-A0A6N7I6A7-F1
#
_cell.length_a   1.000
_cell.length_b   1.000
_cell.length_c   1.000
_cell.angle_alpha   90.00
_cell.angle_beta   90.00
_cell.angle_gamma   90.00
#
_symmetry.space_group_name_H-M   'P 1'
#
loop_
_entity.id
_entity.type
_entity.pdbx_description
1 polymer ?
#
loop_
_entity_poly.entity_id
_entity_poly.type
_entity_poly.pdbx_seq_one_letter_code
_entity_poly.pdbx_strand_id
1 'polypeptide(L)'
;MDLIRAWLAAAVAWLAGTLAVGFFAAALANPDALASFSGRLTLAYLPSFVVYACVAALAALIHPRPERERPARHALAVLGVPALGLAVVLGYGAARGTGSGDLFATVVVGVLGAIAGWLLADLPRRSGRRGRSAYWDLPTPGYPAGDSD
;
A
#
# COMPACT_ATOMS: atom_id res chain seq x y z
N MET A 1 -4.24 -17.70 10.00
CA MET A 1 -4.48 -16.63 11.00
C MET A 1 -3.78 -15.32 10.64
N ASP A 2 -2.73 -15.35 9.82
CA ASP A 2 -1.91 -14.16 9.60
C ASP A 2 -2.48 -13.16 8.59
N LEU A 3 -3.32 -13.61 7.65
CA LEU A 3 -4.07 -12.71 6.77
C LEU A 3 -5.01 -11.79 7.55
N ILE A 4 -5.74 -12.35 8.53
CA ILE A 4 -6.67 -11.59 9.37
C ILE A 4 -5.90 -10.56 10.21
N ARG A 5 -4.73 -10.90 10.74
CA ARG A 5 -3.86 -9.97 11.48
C ARG A 5 -3.35 -8.84 10.60
N ALA A 6 -2.90 -9.14 9.37
CA ALA A 6 -2.48 -8.13 8.41
C ALA A 6 -3.63 -7.19 8.05
N TRP A 7 -4.83 -7.74 7.86
CA TRP A 7 -6.03 -6.95 7.58
C TRP A 7 -6.45 -6.08 8.76
N LEU A 8 -6.42 -6.62 9.99
CA LEU A 8 -6.72 -5.86 11.20
C LEU A 8 -5.76 -4.67 11.37
N ALA A 9 -4.46 -4.91 11.24
CA ALA A 9 -3.46 -3.84 11.34
C ALA A 9 -3.65 -2.76 10.26
N ALA A 10 -3.87 -3.19 9.02
CA ALA A 10 -4.13 -2.28 7.90
C ALA A 10 -5.45 -1.51 8.08
N ALA A 11 -6.51 -2.15 8.61
CA ALA A 11 -7.81 -1.51 8.85
C ALA A 11 -7.72 -0.48 9.97
N VAL A 12 -7.00 -0.79 11.05
CA VAL A 12 -6.73 0.15 12.14
C VAL A 12 -5.90 1.34 11.62
N ALA A 13 -4.85 1.07 10.83
CA ALA A 13 -4.04 2.13 10.22
C ALA A 13 -4.87 3.01 9.25
N TRP A 14 -5.74 2.39 8.46
CA TRP A 14 -6.64 3.10 7.55
C TRP A 14 -7.63 3.99 8.31
N LEU A 15 -8.25 3.46 9.36
CA LEU A 15 -9.20 4.20 10.18
C LEU A 15 -8.52 5.38 10.88
N ALA A 16 -7.39 5.12 11.55
CA ALA A 16 -6.62 6.15 12.23
C ALA A 16 -6.13 7.23 11.26
N GLY A 17 -5.61 6.82 10.10
CA GLY A 17 -5.17 7.74 9.05
C GLY A 17 -6.30 8.59 8.50
N THR A 18 -7.43 7.98 8.17
CA THR A 18 -8.60 8.70 7.63
C THR A 18 -9.16 9.70 8.64
N LEU A 19 -9.25 9.33 9.92
CA LEU A 19 -9.65 10.24 10.99
C LEU A 19 -8.64 11.39 11.16
N ALA A 20 -7.34 11.10 11.11
CA ALA A 20 -6.30 12.13 11.19
C ALA A 20 -6.38 13.11 10.02
N VAL A 21 -6.65 12.65 8.79
CA VAL A 21 -6.86 13.52 7.62
C VAL A 21 -8.08 14.41 7.84
N GLY A 22 -9.20 13.84 8.29
CA GLY A 22 -10.42 14.61 8.59
C GLY A 22 -10.19 15.67 9.67
N PHE A 23 -9.48 15.31 10.74
CA PHE A 23 -9.14 16.24 11.82
C PHE A 23 -8.18 17.34 11.34
N PHE A 24 -7.14 16.98 10.59
CA PHE A 24 -6.18 17.93 10.04
C PHE A 24 -6.85 18.91 9.08
N ALA A 25 -7.71 18.41 8.19
CA ALA A 25 -8.50 19.24 7.30
C ALA A 25 -9.42 20.17 8.11
N ALA A 26 -10.12 19.69 9.13
CA ALA A 26 -11.00 20.52 9.95
C ALA A 26 -10.23 21.58 10.78
N ALA A 27 -9.03 21.25 11.26
CA ALA A 27 -8.24 22.13 12.11
C ALA A 27 -7.44 23.19 11.34
N LEU A 28 -6.99 22.88 10.12
CA LEU A 28 -6.14 23.78 9.32
C LEU A 28 -6.86 24.45 8.15
N ALA A 29 -8.01 23.94 7.71
CA ALA A 29 -8.68 24.53 6.58
C ALA A 29 -9.33 25.87 6.93
N ASN A 30 -8.79 26.94 6.36
CA ASN A 30 -9.61 28.09 6.05
C ASN A 30 -10.62 27.67 4.96
N PRO A 31 -11.94 27.93 5.09
CA PRO A 31 -12.95 27.55 4.08
C PRO A 31 -12.59 27.96 2.64
N ASP A 32 -11.91 29.10 2.46
CA ASP A 32 -11.44 29.55 1.14
C ASP A 32 -10.37 28.63 0.54
N ALA A 33 -9.54 28.01 1.38
CA ALA A 33 -8.53 27.06 0.93
C ALA A 33 -9.19 25.78 0.39
N LEU A 34 -10.24 25.28 1.04
CA LEU A 34 -10.98 24.08 0.59
C LEU A 34 -11.84 24.34 -0.66
N ALA A 35 -12.20 25.60 -0.93
CA ALA A 35 -12.87 25.95 -2.19
C ALA A 35 -11.91 25.79 -3.39
N SER A 36 -10.62 26.12 -3.19
CA SER A 36 -9.59 26.02 -4.21
C SER A 36 -9.19 24.57 -4.51
N PHE A 37 -8.78 24.29 -5.75
CA PHE A 37 -8.25 22.97 -6.13
C PHE A 37 -6.93 22.65 -5.40
N SER A 38 -6.03 23.62 -5.29
CA SER A 38 -4.73 23.43 -4.63
C SER A 38 -4.88 23.13 -3.15
N GLY A 39 -5.82 23.79 -2.46
CA GLY A 39 -6.09 23.51 -1.05
C GLY A 39 -6.70 22.13 -0.85
N ARG A 40 -7.65 21.69 -1.68
CA ARG A 40 -8.15 20.30 -1.64
C ARG A 40 -7.06 19.27 -1.91
N LEU A 41 -6.21 19.54 -2.90
CA LEU A 41 -5.08 18.68 -3.22
C LEU A 41 -4.14 18.53 -2.02
N THR A 42 -3.79 19.62 -1.36
CA THR A 42 -2.79 19.63 -0.28
C THR A 42 -3.34 19.14 1.05
N LEU A 43 -4.60 19.48 1.37
CA LEU A 43 -5.19 19.22 2.69
C LEU A 43 -6.01 17.93 2.75
N ALA A 44 -6.57 17.47 1.62
CA ALA A 44 -7.42 16.28 1.59
C ALA A 44 -6.80 15.15 0.76
N TYR A 45 -6.45 15.40 -0.50
CA TYR A 45 -6.01 14.33 -1.40
C TYR A 45 -4.60 13.81 -1.09
N LEU A 46 -3.62 14.69 -0.91
CA LEU A 46 -2.24 14.27 -0.63
C LEU A 46 -2.12 13.50 0.69
N PRO A 47 -2.74 13.93 1.81
CA PRO A 47 -2.76 13.13 3.03
C PRO A 47 -3.48 11.79 2.85
N SER A 48 -4.60 11.76 2.11
CA SER A 48 -5.31 10.51 1.80
C SER A 48 -4.44 9.55 0.99
N PHE A 49 -3.72 10.05 -0.01
CA PHE A 49 -2.74 9.26 -0.78
C PHE A 49 -1.73 8.59 0.14
N VAL A 50 -1.13 9.35 1.07
CA VAL A 50 -0.14 8.85 2.02
C VAL A 50 -0.76 7.77 2.92
N VAL A 51 -1.98 7.97 3.42
CA VAL A 51 -2.69 6.97 4.23
C VAL A 51 -2.84 5.66 3.45
N TYR A 52 -3.37 5.69 2.23
CA TYR A 52 -3.56 4.48 1.43
C TYR A 52 -2.24 3.80 1.06
N ALA A 53 -1.17 4.56 0.82
CA ALA A 53 0.17 4.02 0.62
C ALA A 53 0.71 3.31 1.87
N CYS A 54 0.59 3.94 3.04
CA CYS A 54 1.01 3.35 4.31
C CYS A 54 0.20 2.09 4.64
N VAL A 55 -1.12 2.09 4.41
CA VAL A 55 -2.00 0.94 4.64
C VAL A 55 -1.58 -0.25 3.79
N ALA A 56 -1.36 -0.03 2.49
CA ALA A 56 -0.91 -1.08 1.58
C ALA A 56 0.49 -1.59 1.96
N ALA A 57 1.42 -0.69 2.31
CA ALA A 57 2.77 -1.07 2.73
C ALA A 57 2.76 -1.88 4.03
N LEU A 58 1.96 -1.49 5.03
CA LEU A 58 1.81 -2.22 6.30
C LEU A 58 1.21 -3.61 6.07
N ALA A 59 0.16 -3.72 5.27
CA ALA A 59 -0.42 -5.01 4.90
C ALA A 59 0.62 -5.91 4.22
N ALA A 60 1.42 -5.34 3.32
CA ALA A 60 2.48 -6.04 2.62
C ALA A 60 3.64 -6.46 3.53
N LEU A 61 3.95 -5.70 4.58
CA LEU A 61 5.01 -5.99 5.57
C LEU A 61 4.59 -7.05 6.59
N ILE A 62 3.31 -7.11 6.96
CA ILE A 62 2.81 -8.02 8.00
C ILE A 62 2.47 -9.41 7.44
N HIS A 63 2.04 -9.51 6.18
CA HIS A 63 1.59 -10.79 5.60
C HIS A 63 2.71 -11.85 5.48
N PRO A 64 2.80 -12.95 6.21
CA PRO A 64 4.01 -13.80 6.24
C PRO A 64 4.28 -14.62 4.95
N ARG A 65 5.51 -15.12 4.78
CA ARG A 65 5.84 -16.20 3.82
C ARG A 65 5.42 -17.55 4.41
N PRO A 66 4.92 -18.54 3.63
CA PRO A 66 5.03 -18.70 2.16
C PRO A 66 3.85 -18.17 1.32
N GLU A 67 2.76 -17.70 1.93
CA GLU A 67 1.57 -17.25 1.19
C GLU A 67 1.82 -16.04 0.29
N ARG A 68 2.86 -15.25 0.62
CA ARG A 68 3.43 -14.18 -0.23
C ARG A 68 3.93 -14.64 -1.61
N GLU A 69 4.19 -15.92 -1.83
CA GLU A 69 4.74 -16.41 -3.11
C GLU A 69 3.67 -16.56 -4.20
N ARG A 70 2.39 -16.56 -3.82
CA ARG A 70 1.27 -16.57 -4.78
C ARG A 70 0.84 -15.13 -5.05
N PRO A 71 1.09 -14.57 -6.26
CA PRO A 71 0.88 -13.15 -6.54
C PRO A 71 -0.57 -12.71 -6.31
N ALA A 72 -1.55 -13.55 -6.65
CA ALA A 72 -2.97 -13.26 -6.42
C ALA A 72 -3.33 -13.16 -4.93
N ARG A 73 -2.81 -14.06 -4.08
CA ARG A 73 -3.05 -14.01 -2.62
C ARG A 73 -2.34 -12.82 -2.00
N HIS A 74 -1.15 -12.50 -2.47
CA HIS A 74 -0.43 -11.32 -2.02
C HIS A 74 -1.17 -10.02 -2.39
N ALA A 75 -1.65 -9.90 -3.63
CA ALA A 75 -2.44 -8.75 -4.07
C ALA A 75 -3.71 -8.59 -3.22
N LEU A 76 -4.46 -9.68 -2.96
CA LEU A 76 -5.62 -9.63 -2.08
C LEU A 76 -5.28 -9.23 -0.64
N ALA A 77 -4.16 -9.73 -0.11
CA ALA A 77 -3.71 -9.38 1.24
C ALA A 77 -3.37 -7.89 1.35
N VAL A 78 -2.76 -7.31 0.31
CA VAL A 78 -2.27 -5.93 0.29
C VAL A 78 -3.35 -4.92 -0.08
N LEU A 79 -4.17 -5.23 -1.09
CA LEU A 79 -5.14 -4.31 -1.67
C LEU A 79 -6.56 -4.50 -1.11
N GLY A 80 -6.83 -5.60 -0.41
CA GLY A 80 -8.16 -5.87 0.15
C GLY A 80 -8.63 -4.77 1.10
N VAL A 81 -7.79 -4.35 2.04
CA VAL A 81 -8.14 -3.29 3.00
C VAL A 81 -8.27 -1.92 2.33
N PRO A 82 -7.33 -1.45 1.49
CA PRO A 82 -7.52 -0.24 0.69
C PRO A 82 -8.82 -0.22 -0.12
N ALA A 83 -9.17 -1.34 -0.77
CA ALA A 83 -10.37 -1.45 -1.57
C ALA A 83 -11.64 -1.35 -0.71
N LEU A 84 -11.68 -2.04 0.43
CA LEU A 84 -12.80 -1.94 1.39
C LEU A 84 -12.92 -0.53 1.96
N GLY A 85 -11.79 0.11 2.31
CA GLY A 85 -11.77 1.49 2.79
C GLY A 85 -12.33 2.46 1.74
N LEU A 86 -11.95 2.30 0.47
CA LEU A 86 -12.52 3.09 -0.64
C LEU A 86 -14.03 2.87 -0.80
N ALA A 87 -14.50 1.62 -0.68
CA ALA A 87 -15.93 1.33 -0.75
C ALA A 87 -16.72 2.02 0.39
N VAL A 88 -16.17 2.03 1.61
CA VAL A 88 -16.76 2.75 2.75
C VAL A 88 -16.80 4.26 2.50
N VAL A 89 -15.70 4.84 2.03
CA VAL A 89 -15.63 6.28 1.72
C VAL A 89 -16.62 6.67 0.62
N LEU A 90 -16.72 5.87 -0.44
CA LEU A 90 -17.70 6.07 -1.50
C LEU A 90 -19.14 5.99 -0.99
N GLY A 91 -19.47 4.95 -0.21
CA GLY A 91 -20.81 4.78 0.36
C GLY A 91 -21.18 5.94 1.29
N TYR A 92 -20.26 6.35 2.16
CA TYR A 92 -20.45 7.48 3.06
C TYR A 92 -20.60 8.80 2.30
N GLY A 93 -19.71 9.04 1.33
CA GLY A 93 -19.72 10.26 0.53
C GLY A 93 -20.98 10.38 -0.33
N ALA A 94 -21.45 9.27 -0.91
CA ALA A 94 -22.73 9.21 -1.63
C ALA A 94 -23.92 9.51 -0.70
N ALA A 95 -23.95 8.92 0.51
CA ALA A 95 -25.00 9.18 1.50
C ALA A 95 -25.02 10.64 1.99
N ARG A 96 -23.88 11.33 1.95
CA ARG A 96 -23.74 12.76 2.29
C ARG A 96 -23.99 13.72 1.13
N GLY A 97 -24.27 13.21 -0.08
CA GLY A 97 -24.46 14.05 -1.26
C GLY A 97 -23.17 14.71 -1.76
N THR A 98 -22.02 14.09 -1.54
CA THR A 98 -20.73 14.57 -2.03
C THR A 98 -20.72 14.58 -3.56
N GLY A 99 -20.18 15.64 -4.16
CA GLY A 99 -20.10 15.76 -5.62
C GLY A 99 -19.34 14.60 -6.27
N SER A 100 -19.84 14.11 -7.40
CA SER A 100 -19.27 12.95 -8.11
C SER A 100 -17.80 13.13 -8.50
N GLY A 101 -17.39 14.36 -8.84
CA GLY A 101 -15.99 14.67 -9.15
C GLY A 101 -15.06 14.51 -7.95
N ASP A 102 -15.53 14.82 -6.74
CA ASP A 102 -14.74 14.73 -5.50
C ASP A 102 -14.61 13.27 -5.04
N LEU A 103 -15.70 12.49 -5.18
CA LEU A 103 -15.68 11.04 -5.00
C LEU A 103 -14.72 10.37 -5.99
N PHE A 104 -14.76 10.76 -7.26
CA PHE A 104 -13.85 10.25 -8.28
C PHE A 104 -12.40 10.56 -7.96
N ALA A 105 -12.09 11.82 -7.60
CA ALA A 105 -10.73 12.21 -7.21
C ALA A 105 -10.23 11.40 -6.00
N THR A 106 -11.08 11.21 -5.00
CA THR A 106 -10.76 10.41 -3.80
C THR A 106 -10.44 8.96 -4.15
N VAL A 107 -11.21 8.34 -5.05
CA VAL A 107 -10.94 6.98 -5.53
C VAL A 107 -9.61 6.91 -6.27
N VAL A 108 -9.38 7.81 -7.23
CA VAL A 108 -8.13 7.84 -8.00
C VAL A 108 -6.93 7.98 -7.07
N VAL A 109 -6.99 8.93 -6.13
CA VAL A 109 -5.94 9.19 -5.15
C VAL A 109 -5.70 7.98 -4.25
N GLY A 110 -6.76 7.35 -3.74
CA GLY A 110 -6.63 6.17 -2.89
C GLY A 110 -6.07 4.95 -3.62
N VAL A 111 -6.49 4.75 -4.88
CA VAL A 111 -5.95 3.68 -5.74
C VAL A 111 -4.46 3.91 -6.02
N LEU A 112 -4.08 5.13 -6.41
CA LEU A 112 -2.68 5.48 -6.66
C LEU A 112 -1.83 5.32 -5.40
N GLY A 113 -2.35 5.73 -4.23
CA GLY A 113 -1.69 5.53 -2.94
C GLY A 113 -1.46 4.04 -2.66
N ALA A 114 -2.50 3.21 -2.80
CA ALA A 114 -2.40 1.77 -2.56
C ALA A 114 -1.38 1.10 -3.51
N ILE A 115 -1.37 1.47 -4.79
CA ILE A 115 -0.37 0.97 -5.76
C ILE A 115 1.04 1.40 -5.36
N ALA A 116 1.24 2.67 -4.98
CA ALA A 116 2.54 3.17 -4.55
C ALA A 116 3.05 2.43 -3.30
N GLY A 117 2.17 2.20 -2.32
CA GLY A 117 2.50 1.43 -1.11
C GLY A 117 2.87 -0.01 -1.41
N TRP A 118 2.15 -0.66 -2.33
CA TRP A 118 2.47 -2.02 -2.78
C TRP A 118 3.85 -2.07 -3.47
N LEU A 119 4.13 -1.16 -4.40
CA LEU A 119 5.42 -1.09 -5.09
C LEU A 119 6.58 -0.82 -4.11
N LEU A 120 6.38 0.06 -3.13
CA LEU A 120 7.38 0.39 -2.11
C LEU A 120 7.76 -0.85 -1.27
N ALA A 121 6.77 -1.67 -0.91
CA ALA A 121 7.01 -2.92 -0.19
C ALA A 121 7.69 -4.01 -1.05
N ASP A 122 7.64 -3.87 -2.38
CA ASP A 122 8.27 -4.79 -3.34
C ASP A 122 9.70 -4.39 -3.73
N LEU A 123 10.10 -3.12 -3.56
CA LEU A 123 11.45 -2.64 -3.91
C LEU A 123 12.60 -3.41 -3.22
N PRO A 124 12.56 -3.71 -1.90
CA PRO A 124 13.59 -4.49 -1.23
C PRO A 124 13.72 -5.94 -1.75
N ARG A 125 12.72 -6.44 -2.47
CA ARG A 125 12.70 -7.83 -3.00
C ARG A 125 13.49 -7.95 -4.30
N ARG A 126 13.58 -6.87 -5.09
CA ARG A 126 14.30 -6.86 -6.38
C ARG A 126 15.81 -6.80 -6.19
N SER A 127 16.30 -6.13 -5.15
CA SER A 127 17.73 -6.02 -4.83
C SER A 127 18.32 -7.36 -4.37
N GLY A 128 17.63 -8.11 -3.52
CA GLY A 128 18.10 -9.43 -3.04
C GLY A 128 18.10 -10.56 -4.09
N ARG A 129 17.24 -10.48 -5.11
CA ARG A 129 17.16 -11.51 -6.17
C ARG A 129 18.29 -11.39 -7.21
N ARG A 130 18.83 -10.19 -7.43
CA ARG A 130 20.00 -9.96 -8.30
C ARG A 130 21.31 -10.45 -7.67
N GLY A 131 21.47 -10.34 -6.34
CA GLY A 131 22.69 -10.78 -5.66
C GLY A 131 22.89 -12.29 -5.58
N ARG A 132 21.81 -13.09 -5.63
CA ARG A 132 21.90 -14.56 -5.54
C ARG A 132 22.31 -15.25 -6.84
N SER A 133 22.16 -14.58 -7.99
CA SER A 133 22.59 -15.14 -9.28
C SER A 133 24.11 -15.17 -9.40
N ALA A 134 24.80 -14.19 -8.81
CA ALA A 134 26.25 -14.04 -8.95
C ALA A 134 27.08 -15.11 -8.20
N TYR A 135 26.48 -15.84 -7.26
CA TYR A 135 27.17 -16.88 -6.49
C TYR A 135 27.17 -18.26 -7.16
N TRP A 136 26.29 -18.50 -8.14
CA TRP A 136 26.17 -19.80 -8.82
C TRP A 136 27.02 -19.92 -10.08
N ASP A 137 27.54 -18.79 -10.60
CA ASP A 137 28.38 -18.77 -11.80
C ASP A 137 29.88 -18.83 -11.48
N LEU A 138 30.26 -19.09 -10.21
CA LEU A 138 31.66 -19.35 -9.89
C LEU A 138 32.01 -20.77 -10.35
N PRO A 139 33.00 -20.94 -11.25
CA PRO A 139 33.45 -22.26 -11.64
C PRO A 139 33.90 -23.01 -10.38
N THR A 140 33.28 -24.15 -10.10
CA THR A 140 33.66 -25.02 -9.00
C THR A 140 35.15 -25.37 -9.18
N PRO A 141 36.03 -25.07 -8.21
CA PRO A 141 37.43 -25.46 -8.29
C PRO A 141 37.48 -26.96 -8.51
N GLY A 142 38.11 -27.37 -9.62
CA GLY A 142 38.17 -28.76 -10.05
C GLY A 142 38.67 -29.64 -8.91
N TYR A 143 37.82 -30.57 -8.48
CA TYR A 143 38.26 -31.70 -7.67
C TYR A 143 39.14 -32.56 -8.58
N PRO A 144 40.43 -32.79 -8.26
CA PRO A 144 41.23 -33.75 -8.99
C PRO A 144 40.60 -35.12 -8.78
N ALA A 145 40.18 -35.75 -9.89
CA ALA A 145 39.76 -37.13 -9.90
C ALA A 145 40.91 -37.98 -9.35
N GLY A 146 40.60 -38.84 -8.39
CA GLY A 146 41.57 -39.75 -7.82
C GLY A 146 42.01 -40.76 -8.86
N ASP A 147 43.33 -40.88 -9.03
CA ASP A 147 43.94 -42.03 -9.67
C ASP A 147 44.05 -43.12 -8.59
N SER A 148 43.19 -44.13 -8.72
CA SER A 148 43.31 -45.39 -8.00
C SER A 148 43.98 -46.40 -8.91
N ASP A 149 45.27 -46.62 -8.73
CA ASP A 149 46.01 -47.81 -9.16
C ASP A 149 46.83 -48.35 -7.98
#